data_AF-A0A8T5HPC9-F1
#
_entry.id   AF-A0A8T5HPC9-F1
#
_cell.length_a   1.000
_cell.length_b   1.000
_cell.length_c   1.000
_cell.angle_alpha   90.00
_cell.angle_beta   90.00
_cell.angle_gamma   90.00
#
_symmetry.space_group_name_H-M   'P 1'
#
loop_
_entity.id
_entity.type
_entity.pdbx_description
1 polymer ?
#
loop_
_entity_poly.entity_id
_entity_poly.type
_entity_poly.pdbx_seq_one_letter_code
_entity_poly.pdbx_strand_id
1 'polypeptide(L)'
;MKRKLNNQKEKKESIPFNNKKGILSFNILVMIPRIVFMIIVFVCIIALVRLFIVSYYDVDPLIADVFTHSLVYSPGGVSTHDPLSGRVYPGIIDGVQFSENDFDLEHNINLGNNRLIAAEIRLTTIPRGELPEVMYDSIYYNKKWFDNWKPLADTRIPGLSGADWHIQEIPVVVHSSHGVYGGKLTIRAIIPRG
;
A
#
# COMPACT_ATOMS: atom_id res chain seq x y z
N MET A 1 -33.66 103.10 19.67
CA MET A 1 -33.90 101.72 19.17
C MET A 1 -32.65 100.89 19.41
N LYS A 2 -32.59 100.09 20.49
CA LYS A 2 -31.44 99.22 20.82
C LYS A 2 -31.77 97.78 20.40
N ARG A 3 -31.12 97.28 19.34
CA ARG A 3 -31.20 95.87 18.91
C ARG A 3 -30.48 95.00 19.93
N LYS A 4 -31.20 94.11 20.62
CA LYS A 4 -30.62 93.04 21.43
C LYS A 4 -30.08 91.97 20.49
N LEU A 5 -28.75 91.84 20.41
CA LEU A 5 -28.08 90.73 19.75
C LEU A 5 -28.28 89.46 20.58
N ASN A 6 -28.95 88.49 19.98
CA ASN A 6 -29.31 87.21 20.56
C ASN A 6 -28.08 86.29 20.53
N ASN A 7 -27.38 86.17 21.66
CA ASN A 7 -26.25 85.26 21.83
C ASN A 7 -26.79 83.83 22.04
N GLN A 8 -27.07 83.13 20.94
CA GLN A 8 -27.22 81.67 20.98
C GLN A 8 -25.84 81.04 21.10
N LYS A 9 -25.45 80.71 22.33
CA LYS A 9 -24.32 79.80 22.59
C LYS A 9 -24.69 78.42 22.05
N GLU A 10 -24.13 78.05 20.91
CA GLU A 10 -24.14 76.67 20.43
C GLU A 10 -23.53 75.77 21.51
N LYS A 11 -24.39 74.96 22.13
CA LYS A 11 -23.97 73.86 23.00
C LYS A 11 -23.24 72.87 22.11
N LYS A 12 -21.90 72.90 22.11
CA LYS A 12 -21.09 71.82 21.56
C LYS A 12 -21.42 70.56 22.33
N GLU A 13 -22.20 69.67 21.72
CA GLU A 13 -22.39 68.31 22.20
C GLU A 13 -21.02 67.62 22.20
N SER A 14 -20.41 67.56 23.39
CA SER A 14 -19.21 66.78 23.61
C SER A 14 -19.58 65.31 23.44
N ILE A 15 -19.19 64.72 22.31
CA ILE A 15 -19.32 63.28 22.04
C ILE A 15 -18.68 62.55 23.22
N PRO A 16 -19.45 61.80 24.03
CA PRO A 16 -18.94 61.29 25.28
C PRO A 16 -18.04 60.08 25.03
N PHE A 17 -16.91 60.09 25.73
CA PHE A 17 -16.16 58.94 26.21
C PHE A 17 -15.90 57.81 25.22
N ASN A 18 -14.69 57.88 24.65
CA ASN A 18 -13.96 56.81 24.00
C ASN A 18 -13.74 55.65 25.00
N ASN A 19 -14.75 54.80 25.16
CA ASN A 19 -14.78 53.74 26.15
C ASN A 19 -13.89 52.58 25.65
N LYS A 20 -12.57 52.71 25.89
CA LYS A 20 -11.53 51.78 25.39
C LYS A 20 -11.85 50.30 25.66
N LYS A 21 -12.59 50.02 26.75
CA LYS A 21 -13.06 48.67 27.09
C LYS A 21 -14.09 48.12 26.09
N GLY A 22 -15.00 48.95 25.59
CA GLY A 22 -16.01 48.55 24.61
C GLY A 22 -15.40 48.21 23.25
N ILE A 23 -14.39 48.97 22.82
CA ILE A 23 -13.63 48.68 21.58
C ILE A 23 -12.89 47.34 21.70
N LEU A 24 -12.29 47.07 22.86
CA LEU A 24 -11.62 45.79 23.11
C LEU A 24 -12.60 44.61 23.09
N SER A 25 -13.75 44.73 23.77
CA SER A 25 -14.78 43.70 23.79
C SER A 25 -15.37 43.44 22.40
N PHE A 26 -15.58 44.50 21.61
CA PHE A 26 -16.06 44.37 20.23
C PHE A 26 -15.03 43.66 19.33
N ASN A 27 -13.74 43.99 19.46
CA ASN A 27 -12.67 43.29 18.74
C ASN A 27 -12.60 41.81 19.11
N ILE A 28 -12.74 41.46 20.40
CA ILE A 28 -12.77 40.07 20.85
C ILE A 28 -13.98 39.33 20.25
N LEU A 29 -15.16 39.97 20.27
CA LEU A 29 -16.38 39.38 19.70
C LEU A 29 -16.23 39.07 18.20
N VAL A 30 -15.61 39.97 17.43
CA VAL A 30 -15.35 39.78 15.99
C VAL A 30 -14.24 38.76 15.73
N MET A 31 -13.35 38.52 16.70
CA MET A 31 -12.27 37.54 16.57
C MET A 31 -12.76 36.10 16.67
N ILE A 32 -13.82 35.84 17.46
CA ILE A 32 -14.41 34.50 17.63
C ILE A 32 -14.79 33.84 16.27
N PRO A 33 -15.62 34.46 15.40
CA PRO A 33 -15.97 33.84 14.12
C PRO A 33 -14.77 33.66 13.19
N ARG A 34 -13.74 34.52 13.28
CA ARG A 34 -12.49 34.36 12.51
C ARG A 34 -11.71 33.12 12.95
N ILE A 35 -11.62 32.88 14.26
CA ILE A 35 -10.96 31.68 14.80
C ILE A 35 -11.72 30.42 14.39
N VAL A 36 -13.05 30.42 14.50
CA VAL A 36 -13.88 29.27 14.08
C VAL A 36 -13.69 28.99 12.59
N PHE A 37 -13.71 30.01 11.74
CA PHE A 37 -13.46 29.86 10.31
C PHE A 37 -12.05 29.30 10.03
N MET A 38 -11.03 29.80 10.72
CA MET A 38 -9.66 29.30 10.58
C MET A 38 -9.55 27.82 10.95
N ILE A 39 -10.22 27.38 12.02
CA ILE A 39 -10.26 25.96 12.40
C ILE A 39 -10.92 25.12 11.31
N ILE A 40 -12.05 25.56 10.76
CA ILE A 40 -12.74 24.86 9.66
C ILE A 40 -11.83 24.72 8.44
N VAL A 41 -11.16 25.81 8.03
CA VAL A 41 -10.22 25.78 6.90
C VAL A 41 -9.08 24.80 7.17
N PHE A 42 -8.53 24.80 8.38
CA PHE A 42 -7.44 23.90 8.74
C PHE A 42 -7.88 22.43 8.71
N VAL A 43 -9.07 22.12 9.22
CA VAL A 43 -9.67 20.78 9.14
C VAL A 43 -9.90 20.37 7.68
N CYS A 44 -10.41 21.27 6.84
CA CYS A 44 -10.59 21.00 5.41
C CYS A 44 -9.26 20.70 4.70
N ILE A 45 -8.19 21.45 5.00
CA ILE A 45 -6.86 21.19 4.43
C ILE A 45 -6.35 19.81 4.87
N ILE A 46 -6.48 19.46 6.15
CA ILE A 46 -6.07 18.13 6.65
C ILE A 46 -6.89 17.02 5.97
N ALA A 47 -8.20 17.20 5.82
CA ALA A 47 -9.06 16.24 5.15
C ALA A 47 -8.68 16.06 3.68
N LEU A 48 -8.41 17.16 2.96
CA LEU A 48 -7.93 17.14 1.58
C LEU A 48 -6.60 16.40 1.46
N VAL A 49 -5.62 16.72 2.31
CA VAL A 49 -4.31 16.06 2.29
C VAL A 49 -4.44 14.56 2.52
N ARG A 50 -5.26 14.13 3.51
CA ARG A 50 -5.51 12.70 3.75
C ARG A 50 -6.17 12.01 2.56
N LEU A 51 -7.16 12.65 1.94
CA LEU A 51 -7.85 12.11 0.77
C LEU A 51 -6.91 11.94 -0.42
N PHE A 52 -6.01 12.91 -0.65
CA PHE A 52 -5.03 12.84 -1.73
C PHE A 52 -3.96 11.76 -1.50
N ILE A 53 -3.48 11.58 -0.27
CA ILE A 53 -2.46 10.57 0.04
C ILE A 53 -3.01 9.15 -0.20
N VAL A 54 -4.25 8.88 0.21
CA VAL A 54 -4.87 7.55 0.06
C VAL A 54 -5.17 7.22 -1.40
N SER A 55 -5.48 8.21 -2.23
CA SER A 55 -5.91 7.98 -3.61
C SER A 55 -4.79 7.75 -4.62
N TYR A 56 -3.53 8.09 -4.31
CA TYR A 56 -2.48 8.16 -5.33
C TYR A 56 -1.48 7.00 -5.34
N TYR A 57 -1.30 6.31 -4.21
CA TYR A 57 -0.31 5.24 -4.12
C TYR A 57 -0.96 3.87 -4.28
N ASP A 58 -0.91 3.35 -5.51
CA ASP A 58 -1.15 1.93 -5.75
C ASP A 58 0.02 1.13 -5.14
N VAL A 59 -0.22 0.58 -3.95
CA VAL A 59 0.77 -0.19 -3.20
C VAL A 59 0.78 -1.66 -3.61
N ASP A 60 -0.22 -2.12 -4.38
CA ASP A 60 -0.40 -3.54 -4.68
C ASP A 60 0.74 -4.08 -5.55
N PRO A 61 1.18 -3.41 -6.64
CA PRO A 61 2.37 -3.83 -7.40
C PRO A 61 3.62 -3.88 -6.54
N LEU A 62 3.80 -2.92 -5.63
CA LEU A 62 4.96 -2.86 -4.74
C LEU A 62 4.96 -4.04 -3.74
N ILE A 63 3.78 -4.39 -3.21
CA ILE A 63 3.62 -5.56 -2.32
C ILE A 63 3.95 -6.84 -3.08
N ALA A 64 3.45 -6.99 -4.32
CA ALA A 64 3.78 -8.13 -5.17
C ALA A 64 5.28 -8.23 -5.44
N ASP A 65 5.94 -7.12 -5.77
CA ASP A 65 7.39 -7.08 -6.02
C ASP A 65 8.21 -7.44 -4.77
N VAL A 66 7.85 -6.89 -3.61
CA VAL A 66 8.51 -7.20 -2.33
C VAL A 66 8.32 -8.67 -1.96
N PHE A 67 7.11 -9.22 -2.18
CA PHE A 67 6.84 -10.64 -1.95
C PHE A 67 7.67 -11.52 -2.88
N THR A 68 7.68 -11.24 -4.18
CA THR A 68 8.49 -12.01 -5.14
C THR A 68 9.98 -11.92 -4.81
N HIS A 69 10.47 -10.73 -4.46
CA HIS A 69 11.86 -10.57 -4.03
C HIS A 69 12.16 -11.40 -2.77
N SER A 70 11.28 -11.36 -1.78
CA SER A 70 11.43 -12.17 -0.56
C SER A 70 11.39 -13.66 -0.85
N LEU A 71 10.51 -14.11 -1.74
CA LEU A 71 10.39 -15.50 -2.16
C LEU A 71 11.65 -16.02 -2.86
N VAL A 72 12.30 -15.19 -3.67
CA VAL A 72 13.48 -15.57 -4.46
C VAL A 72 14.79 -15.39 -3.69
N TYR A 73 14.89 -14.39 -2.82
CA TYR A 73 16.15 -14.03 -2.17
C TYR A 73 16.23 -14.46 -0.70
N SER A 74 15.16 -14.99 -0.10
CA SER A 74 15.18 -15.52 1.27
C SER A 74 15.77 -16.94 1.33
N PRO A 75 16.54 -17.29 2.38
CA PRO A 75 17.02 -18.66 2.62
C PRO A 75 15.89 -19.70 2.75
N GLY A 76 14.71 -19.29 3.24
CA GLY A 76 13.53 -20.15 3.35
C GLY A 76 12.53 -19.99 2.19
N GLY A 77 12.93 -19.28 1.13
CA GLY A 77 12.18 -19.14 -0.11
C GLY A 77 12.36 -20.34 -1.04
N VAL A 78 12.12 -20.14 -2.34
CA VAL A 78 12.23 -21.21 -3.35
C VAL A 78 13.64 -21.43 -3.90
N SER A 79 14.57 -20.52 -3.58
CA SER A 79 15.94 -20.59 -4.08
C SER A 79 16.78 -21.54 -3.23
N THR A 80 17.69 -22.23 -3.91
CA THR A 80 18.69 -23.08 -3.27
C THR A 80 19.64 -22.23 -2.45
N HIS A 81 19.99 -22.70 -1.26
CA HIS A 81 21.02 -22.09 -0.43
C HIS A 81 22.11 -23.11 -0.11
N ASP A 82 23.35 -22.62 0.02
CA ASP A 82 24.46 -23.46 0.47
C ASP A 82 24.39 -23.60 2.00
N PRO A 83 24.23 -24.83 2.54
CA PRO A 83 24.09 -25.06 3.97
C PRO A 83 25.34 -24.68 4.78
N LEU A 84 26.52 -24.63 4.16
CA LEU A 84 27.76 -24.28 4.86
C LEU A 84 27.99 -22.77 4.93
N SER A 85 27.77 -22.06 3.81
CA SER A 85 28.00 -20.61 3.75
C SER A 85 26.77 -19.76 4.05
N GLY A 86 25.57 -20.36 4.04
CA GLY A 86 24.29 -19.67 4.17
C GLY A 86 23.96 -18.76 2.98
N ARG A 87 24.70 -18.86 1.87
CA ARG A 87 24.48 -18.04 0.67
C ARG A 87 23.28 -18.56 -0.11
N VAL A 88 22.37 -17.66 -0.45
CA VAL A 88 21.22 -17.93 -1.32
C VAL A 88 21.60 -17.67 -2.77
N TYR A 89 21.27 -18.61 -3.65
CA TYR A 89 21.53 -18.51 -5.09
C TYR A 89 20.21 -18.24 -5.82
N PRO A 90 19.82 -16.95 -5.98
CA PRO A 90 18.59 -16.60 -6.65
C PRO A 90 18.60 -17.12 -8.08
N GLY A 91 17.51 -17.77 -8.47
CA GLY A 91 17.37 -18.36 -9.80
C GLY A 91 17.94 -19.77 -9.95
N ILE A 92 18.43 -20.41 -8.88
CA ILE A 92 18.70 -21.85 -8.87
C ILE A 92 17.70 -22.52 -7.92
N ILE A 93 16.89 -23.43 -8.44
CA ILE A 93 15.84 -24.12 -7.68
C ILE A 93 16.13 -25.62 -7.67
N ASP A 94 16.06 -26.22 -6.49
CA ASP A 94 16.08 -27.67 -6.36
C ASP A 94 14.67 -28.23 -6.65
N GLY A 95 14.54 -28.92 -7.79
CA GLY A 95 13.30 -29.52 -8.23
C GLY A 95 12.84 -30.68 -7.33
N VAL A 96 13.76 -31.37 -6.65
CA VAL A 96 13.39 -32.44 -5.70
C VAL A 96 12.71 -31.82 -4.49
N GLN A 97 13.34 -30.79 -3.90
CA GLN A 97 12.76 -30.05 -2.77
C GLN A 97 11.41 -29.40 -3.14
N PHE A 98 11.28 -28.90 -4.38
CA PHE A 98 10.04 -28.30 -4.88
C PHE A 98 8.92 -29.33 -5.03
N SER A 99 9.23 -30.54 -5.50
CA SER A 99 8.23 -31.61 -5.69
C SER A 99 7.73 -32.18 -4.36
N GLU A 100 8.57 -32.23 -3.33
CA GLU A 100 8.17 -32.75 -2.02
C GLU A 100 7.24 -31.79 -1.26
N ASN A 101 7.10 -30.55 -1.76
CA ASN A 101 6.31 -29.49 -1.14
C ASN A 101 6.68 -29.24 0.33
N ASP A 102 7.97 -29.44 0.66
CA ASP A 102 8.51 -29.30 2.02
C ASP A 102 8.80 -27.83 2.38
N PHE A 103 8.32 -26.90 1.56
CA PHE A 103 8.43 -25.47 1.78
C PHE A 103 7.26 -24.97 2.63
N ASP A 104 7.49 -24.78 3.92
CA ASP A 104 6.59 -23.95 4.74
C ASP A 104 6.82 -22.47 4.45
N LEU A 105 6.34 -22.01 3.29
CA LEU A 105 6.49 -20.63 2.84
C LEU A 105 5.83 -19.64 3.82
N GLU A 106 4.76 -20.03 4.51
CA GLU A 106 4.05 -19.17 5.46
C GLU A 106 4.89 -18.89 6.71
N HIS A 107 5.66 -19.88 7.17
CA HIS A 107 6.58 -19.71 8.29
C HIS A 107 7.89 -19.01 7.88
N ASN A 108 8.41 -19.34 6.70
CA ASN A 108 9.71 -18.88 6.24
C ASN A 108 9.72 -17.47 5.66
N ILE A 109 8.59 -17.01 5.11
CA ILE A 109 8.45 -15.68 4.51
C ILE A 109 7.53 -14.84 5.39
N ASN A 110 8.13 -14.14 6.35
CA ASN A 110 7.40 -13.24 7.24
C ASN A 110 7.39 -11.81 6.67
N LEU A 111 6.29 -11.43 6.02
CA LEU A 111 6.05 -10.07 5.54
C LEU A 111 5.41 -9.15 6.62
N GLY A 112 5.34 -9.59 7.87
CA GLY A 112 4.71 -8.88 8.98
C GLY A 112 3.18 -8.93 8.97
N ASN A 113 2.54 -9.00 7.80
CA ASN A 113 1.10 -9.20 7.65
C ASN A 113 0.78 -10.24 6.56
N ASN A 114 0.58 -11.48 6.98
CA ASN A 114 0.28 -12.59 6.08
C ASN A 114 -1.13 -12.49 5.44
N ARG A 115 -1.93 -11.45 5.69
CA ARG A 115 -3.26 -11.30 5.09
C ARG A 115 -3.30 -10.38 3.87
N LEU A 116 -2.16 -9.89 3.39
CA LEU A 116 -2.12 -8.95 2.27
C LEU A 116 -1.93 -9.63 0.91
N ILE A 117 -1.46 -10.88 0.88
CA ILE A 117 -1.12 -11.55 -0.36
C ILE A 117 -1.32 -13.07 -0.23
N ALA A 118 -1.83 -13.67 -1.28
CA ALA A 118 -1.89 -15.11 -1.45
C ALA A 118 -1.33 -15.46 -2.82
N ALA A 119 -0.57 -16.54 -2.95
CA ALA A 119 0.11 -16.82 -4.20
C ALA A 119 0.14 -18.30 -4.55
N GLU A 120 0.13 -18.57 -5.85
CA GLU A 120 0.43 -19.87 -6.45
C GLU A 120 1.77 -19.77 -7.18
N ILE A 121 2.67 -20.70 -6.90
CA ILE A 121 4.02 -20.73 -7.44
C ILE A 121 4.15 -22.01 -8.25
N ARG A 122 4.49 -21.85 -9.53
CA ARG A 122 4.62 -22.97 -10.48
C ARG A 122 6.02 -22.99 -11.07
N LEU A 123 6.60 -24.19 -11.13
CA LEU A 123 7.88 -24.43 -11.75
C LEU A 123 7.68 -25.29 -13.01
N THR A 124 8.15 -24.80 -14.15
CA THR A 124 8.18 -25.55 -15.41
C THR A 124 9.60 -25.60 -15.96
N THR A 125 10.04 -26.76 -16.45
CA THR A 125 11.32 -26.85 -17.16
C THR A 125 11.16 -26.46 -18.63
N ILE A 126 12.21 -25.90 -19.23
CA ILE A 126 12.25 -25.60 -20.66
C ILE A 126 12.90 -26.80 -21.35
N PRO A 127 12.23 -27.43 -22.33
CA PRO A 127 12.78 -28.59 -23.03
C PRO A 127 14.07 -28.20 -23.79
N ARG A 128 15.09 -29.05 -23.70
CA ARG A 128 16.36 -28.88 -24.44
C ARG A 128 16.67 -30.16 -25.19
N GLY A 129 16.49 -30.14 -26.51
CA GLY A 129 16.66 -31.33 -27.35
C GLY A 129 15.46 -32.28 -27.23
N GLU A 130 15.72 -33.55 -26.91
CA GLU A 130 14.70 -34.61 -26.81
C GLU A 130 14.07 -34.74 -25.41
N LEU A 131 14.50 -33.93 -24.45
CA LEU A 131 13.98 -34.00 -23.09
C LEU A 131 12.59 -33.36 -22.99
N PRO A 132 11.60 -34.05 -22.38
CA PRO A 132 10.26 -33.51 -22.23
C PRO A 132 10.22 -32.35 -21.24
N GLU A 133 9.24 -31.47 -21.43
CA GLU A 133 8.86 -30.48 -20.43
C GLU A 133 8.34 -31.20 -19.17
N VAL A 134 8.90 -30.83 -18.02
CA VAL A 134 8.49 -31.33 -16.70
C VAL A 134 7.81 -30.18 -15.98
N MET A 135 6.55 -30.40 -15.62
CA MET A 135 5.77 -29.49 -14.79
C MET A 135 5.73 -30.04 -13.38
N TYR A 136 6.22 -29.26 -12.42
CA TYR A 136 6.16 -29.61 -11.01
C TYR A 136 4.81 -29.20 -10.42
N ASP A 137 4.43 -29.84 -9.31
CA ASP A 137 3.23 -29.48 -8.55
C ASP A 137 3.31 -28.03 -8.04
N SER A 138 2.15 -27.38 -7.94
CA SER A 138 2.09 -25.98 -7.53
C SER A 138 2.21 -25.84 -6.02
N ILE A 139 3.05 -24.91 -5.57
CA ILE A 139 3.18 -24.54 -4.15
C ILE A 139 2.30 -23.31 -3.89
N TYR A 140 1.67 -23.25 -2.72
CA TYR A 140 0.79 -22.16 -2.35
C TYR A 140 1.31 -21.41 -1.12
N TYR A 141 1.30 -20.09 -1.19
CA TYR A 141 1.45 -19.20 -0.04
C TYR A 141 0.06 -18.72 0.39
N ASN A 142 -0.31 -18.92 1.65
CA ASN A 142 -1.64 -18.59 2.16
C ASN A 142 -2.76 -19.29 1.39
N LYS A 143 -2.69 -20.61 1.25
CA LYS A 143 -3.60 -21.41 0.39
C LYS A 143 -5.08 -21.11 0.64
N LYS A 144 -5.48 -20.99 1.91
CA LYS A 144 -6.86 -20.65 2.29
C LYS A 144 -7.33 -19.31 1.70
N TRP A 145 -6.46 -18.30 1.68
CA TRP A 145 -6.78 -17.00 1.12
C TRP A 145 -6.76 -17.03 -0.41
N PHE A 146 -5.81 -17.78 -0.99
CA PHE A 146 -5.75 -17.99 -2.43
C PHE A 146 -7.07 -18.57 -2.96
N ASP A 147 -7.58 -19.64 -2.33
CA ASP A 147 -8.83 -20.29 -2.73
C ASP A 147 -10.04 -19.35 -2.62
N ASN A 148 -10.06 -18.47 -1.61
CA ASN A 148 -11.13 -17.49 -1.42
C ASN A 148 -11.07 -16.32 -2.40
N TRP A 149 -9.87 -15.84 -2.74
CA TRP A 149 -9.70 -14.65 -3.56
C TRP A 149 -9.60 -14.94 -5.06
N LYS A 150 -9.18 -16.14 -5.44
CA LYS A 150 -9.16 -16.60 -6.83
C LYS A 150 -10.47 -16.31 -7.59
N PRO A 151 -11.66 -16.70 -7.11
CA PRO A 151 -12.90 -16.40 -7.82
C PRO A 151 -13.16 -14.89 -7.94
N LEU A 152 -12.74 -14.09 -6.96
CA LEU A 152 -12.88 -12.63 -7.01
C LEU A 152 -11.96 -12.03 -8.08
N ALA A 153 -10.70 -12.46 -8.12
CA ALA A 153 -9.73 -12.00 -9.11
C ALA A 153 -10.11 -12.41 -10.54
N ASP A 154 -10.67 -13.61 -10.70
CA ASP A 154 -11.12 -14.12 -12.00
C ASP A 154 -12.34 -13.36 -12.56
N THR A 155 -13.19 -12.80 -11.70
CA THR A 155 -14.34 -12.00 -12.17
C THR A 155 -13.95 -10.66 -12.81
N ARG A 156 -12.75 -10.13 -12.47
CA ARG A 156 -12.24 -8.83 -12.94
C ARG A 156 -13.20 -7.66 -12.68
N ILE A 157 -14.09 -7.78 -11.69
CA ILE A 157 -15.05 -6.73 -11.37
C ILE A 157 -14.30 -5.59 -10.65
N PRO A 158 -14.35 -4.35 -11.18
CA PRO A 158 -13.79 -3.19 -10.48
C PRO A 158 -14.61 -2.88 -9.21
N GLY A 159 -13.95 -2.74 -8.05
CA GLY A 159 -14.60 -2.38 -6.79
C GLY A 159 -13.78 -2.67 -5.52
N LEU A 160 -14.18 -2.06 -4.40
CA LEU A 160 -13.55 -2.15 -3.05
C LEU A 160 -13.61 -3.55 -2.40
N SER A 161 -14.12 -4.57 -3.10
CA SER A 161 -14.14 -5.96 -2.62
C SER A 161 -13.59 -6.92 -3.67
N GLY A 162 -12.88 -6.39 -4.66
CA GLY A 162 -12.20 -7.17 -5.68
C GLY A 162 -10.83 -7.66 -5.20
N ALA A 163 -10.21 -8.48 -6.05
CA ALA A 163 -8.81 -8.84 -5.92
C ALA A 163 -8.17 -8.77 -7.31
N ASP A 164 -6.87 -8.52 -7.36
CA ASP A 164 -6.12 -8.44 -8.61
C ASP A 164 -5.04 -9.49 -8.70
N TRP A 165 -4.85 -10.00 -9.93
CA TRP A 165 -3.77 -10.90 -10.27
C TRP A 165 -2.50 -10.13 -10.57
N HIS A 166 -1.42 -10.48 -9.88
CA HIS A 166 -0.05 -10.09 -10.22
C HIS A 166 0.71 -11.33 -10.64
N ILE A 167 1.08 -11.39 -11.92
CA ILE A 167 1.78 -12.54 -12.52
C ILE A 167 3.20 -12.12 -12.86
N GLN A 168 4.17 -12.83 -12.31
CA GLN A 168 5.58 -12.62 -12.60
C GLN A 168 6.20 -13.93 -13.07
N GLU A 169 6.99 -13.84 -14.15
CA GLU A 169 7.72 -14.96 -14.71
C GLU A 169 9.22 -14.71 -14.58
N ILE A 170 9.92 -15.64 -13.95
CA ILE A 170 11.35 -15.53 -13.68
C ILE A 170 12.05 -16.71 -14.35
N PRO A 171 13.06 -16.47 -15.21
CA PRO A 171 13.89 -17.55 -15.73
C PRO A 171 14.76 -18.12 -14.62
N VAL A 172 14.79 -19.44 -14.50
CA VAL A 172 15.51 -20.15 -13.44
C VAL A 172 16.26 -21.34 -14.00
N VAL A 173 17.22 -21.83 -13.23
CA VAL A 173 17.93 -23.08 -13.44
C VAL A 173 17.37 -24.08 -12.43
N VAL A 174 16.91 -25.22 -12.91
CA VAL A 174 16.32 -26.29 -12.09
C VAL A 174 17.34 -27.41 -11.95
N HIS A 175 17.72 -27.70 -10.71
CA HIS A 175 18.50 -28.89 -10.37
C HIS A 175 17.52 -30.03 -10.10
N SER A 176 17.63 -31.10 -10.87
CA SER A 176 16.81 -32.31 -10.70
C SER A 176 17.73 -33.51 -10.51
N SER A 177 17.19 -34.64 -10.07
CA SER A 177 17.92 -35.91 -9.98
C SER A 177 18.51 -36.37 -11.32
N HIS A 178 17.92 -35.92 -12.44
CA HIS A 178 18.35 -36.27 -13.79
C HIS A 178 19.32 -35.28 -14.44
N GLY A 179 19.58 -34.13 -13.80
CA GLY A 179 20.50 -33.13 -14.31
C GLY A 179 20.07 -31.68 -14.05
N VAL A 180 20.70 -30.77 -14.78
CA VAL A 180 20.48 -29.32 -14.67
C VAL A 180 19.77 -28.82 -15.92
N TYR A 181 18.62 -28.17 -15.73
CA TYR A 181 17.78 -27.69 -16.82
C TYR A 181 17.51 -26.20 -16.69
N GLY A 182 17.26 -25.54 -17.82
CA GLY A 182 16.60 -24.23 -17.80
C GLY A 182 15.14 -24.41 -17.43
N GLY A 183 14.53 -23.41 -16.80
CA GLY A 183 13.14 -23.44 -16.38
C GLY A 183 12.57 -22.04 -16.24
N LYS A 184 11.29 -22.01 -15.90
CA LYS A 184 10.52 -20.80 -15.63
C LYS A 184 9.77 -20.98 -14.33
N LEU A 185 9.97 -20.03 -13.42
CA LEU A 185 9.19 -19.89 -12.20
C LEU A 185 8.07 -18.88 -12.47
N THR A 186 6.82 -19.33 -12.45
CA THR A 186 5.64 -18.47 -12.57
C THR A 186 5.05 -18.26 -11.18
N ILE A 187 5.06 -17.01 -10.72
CA ILE A 187 4.45 -16.59 -9.46
C ILE A 187 3.14 -15.88 -9.80
N ARG A 188 2.03 -16.41 -9.32
CA ARG A 188 0.69 -15.82 -9.47
C ARG A 188 0.19 -15.38 -8.11
N ALA A 189 0.44 -14.12 -7.79
CA ALA A 189 -0.05 -13.50 -6.57
C ALA A 189 -1.45 -12.90 -6.77
N ILE A 190 -2.24 -12.95 -5.72
CA ILE A 190 -3.55 -12.32 -5.58
C ILE A 190 -3.47 -11.36 -4.41
N ILE A 191 -3.80 -10.09 -4.67
CA ILE A 191 -3.86 -9.03 -3.65
C ILE A 191 -5.30 -8.52 -3.60
N PRO A 192 -5.96 -8.50 -2.43
CA PRO A 192 -7.28 -7.92 -2.29
C PRO A 192 -7.19 -6.39 -2.41
N ARG A 193 -8.10 -5.78 -3.18
CA ARG A 193 -8.20 -4.32 -3.26
C ARG A 193 -8.78 -3.77 -1.96
N GLY A 194 -8.08 -2.82 -1.33
CA GLY A 194 -8.46 -2.16 -0.08
C GLY A 194 -9.03 -0.76 -0.28
#